data_AF-A0ABD3QN30-F1
#
_entry.id   AF-A0ABD3QN30-F1
#
_cell.length_a   1.000
_cell.length_b   1.000
_cell.length_c   1.000
_cell.angle_alpha   90.00
_cell.angle_beta   90.00
_cell.angle_gamma   90.00
#
_symmetry.space_group_name_H-M   'P 1'
#
loop_
_entity.id
_entity.type
_entity.pdbx_description
1 polymer ?
#
loop_
_entity_poly.entity_id
_entity_poly.type
_entity_poly.pdbx_seq_one_letter_code
_entity_poly.pdbx_strand_id
1 'polypeptide(L)'
;MTSTAGSSSNSSNIIALSSALFLLSLSLLAIPKGNIIEPTASTGPLRQSRTVLASSALIGDDPASSDDDTEFYYIFLQKFPLEHTFRSIFHTEVVLCPRATFSDDDFVSTLDGMLATLTPSRFSIINGDEAGSSMAPGEKVPFVEVSKDIWSTQSSPGCIQLGYGGSSCTTPCCSVPHKSKNVAYALNSLEAVIPNAMGEYKELFLYGSTQMKHAEDAAFRAICHGHYGAIEEGRLPPCVSNWAGTDYNPLTNNCNTFTSTLLKCVFGLSDAKPSLWVSDLINVKCPIEKGEDGQSDIEHCMIPGNYVAGMTPGEVSVKLE
;
A
#
# COMPACT_ATOMS: atom_id res chain seq x y z
N MET A 1 10.94 -71.46 -28.70
CA MET A 1 12.03 -70.80 -27.94
C MET A 1 12.72 -69.84 -28.90
N THR A 2 12.71 -68.52 -28.58
CA THR A 2 13.61 -67.43 -29.04
C THR A 2 13.88 -67.29 -30.54
N SER A 3 13.93 -66.14 -31.21
CA SER A 3 14.00 -64.72 -30.85
C SER A 3 13.99 -63.99 -32.21
N THR A 4 13.23 -62.91 -32.37
CA THR A 4 13.41 -61.97 -33.49
C THR A 4 13.36 -60.56 -32.94
N ALA A 5 14.52 -59.89 -33.01
CA ALA A 5 14.72 -58.49 -32.68
C ALA A 5 14.10 -57.60 -33.78
N GLY A 6 13.15 -56.77 -33.41
CA GLY A 6 12.54 -55.75 -34.25
C GLY A 6 13.01 -54.36 -33.84
N SER A 7 13.69 -53.70 -34.78
CA SER A 7 14.03 -52.28 -34.79
C SER A 7 12.77 -51.41 -34.70
N SER A 8 12.76 -50.44 -33.78
CA SER A 8 11.76 -49.38 -33.70
C SER A 8 12.46 -48.04 -33.49
N SER A 9 12.25 -47.16 -34.46
CA SER A 9 12.76 -45.81 -34.58
C SER A 9 12.17 -44.87 -33.54
N ASN A 10 13.02 -44.25 -32.73
CA ASN A 10 12.68 -43.09 -31.91
C ASN A 10 12.61 -41.84 -32.80
N SER A 11 11.40 -41.38 -33.07
CA SER A 11 11.14 -40.05 -33.64
C SER A 11 10.97 -39.06 -32.48
N SER A 12 12.02 -38.29 -32.20
CA SER A 12 11.99 -37.18 -31.26
C SER A 12 11.06 -36.08 -31.78
N ASN A 13 9.88 -35.94 -31.18
CA ASN A 13 9.04 -34.76 -31.31
C ASN A 13 9.67 -33.62 -30.49
N ILE A 14 10.56 -32.86 -31.12
CA ILE A 14 10.98 -31.55 -30.63
C ILE A 14 9.85 -30.57 -30.94
N ILE A 15 8.97 -30.36 -29.97
CA ILE A 15 8.06 -29.21 -29.97
C ILE A 15 8.92 -27.99 -29.65
N ALA A 16 9.34 -27.28 -30.69
CA ALA A 16 9.88 -25.94 -30.56
C ALA A 16 8.76 -25.03 -30.03
N LEU A 17 8.74 -24.76 -28.72
CA LEU A 17 8.03 -23.61 -28.18
C LEU A 17 8.70 -22.36 -28.76
N SER A 18 8.11 -21.84 -29.83
CA SER A 18 8.38 -20.51 -30.35
C SER A 18 8.06 -19.51 -29.23
N SER A 19 9.12 -18.98 -28.61
CA SER A 19 9.09 -17.81 -27.76
C SER A 19 8.46 -16.65 -28.54
N ALA A 20 7.14 -16.53 -28.44
CA ALA A 20 6.45 -15.30 -28.80
C ALA A 20 6.84 -14.26 -27.75
N LEU A 21 8.00 -13.62 -27.98
CA LEU A 21 8.24 -12.26 -27.53
C LEU A 21 7.12 -11.43 -28.14
N PHE A 22 5.99 -11.34 -27.43
CA PHE A 22 5.07 -10.23 -27.59
C PHE A 22 5.84 -8.99 -27.14
N LEU A 23 6.57 -8.40 -28.09
CA LEU A 23 6.85 -6.97 -28.08
C LEU A 23 5.48 -6.29 -28.17
N LEU A 24 4.76 -6.25 -27.03
CA LEU A 24 3.81 -5.19 -26.77
C LEU A 24 4.64 -3.92 -26.89
N SER A 25 4.60 -3.31 -28.08
CA SER A 25 4.89 -1.89 -28.23
C SER A 25 3.87 -1.19 -27.33
N LEU A 26 4.21 -1.06 -26.05
CA LEU A 26 3.69 -0.02 -25.19
C LEU A 26 4.14 1.27 -25.86
N SER A 27 3.39 1.68 -26.88
CA SER A 27 3.35 3.06 -27.32
C SER A 27 2.99 3.82 -26.06
N LEU A 28 3.99 4.47 -25.45
CA LEU A 28 3.74 5.57 -24.56
C LEU A 28 2.72 6.44 -25.29
N LEU A 29 1.48 6.42 -24.84
CA LEU A 29 0.51 7.44 -25.17
C LEU A 29 1.12 8.72 -24.60
N ALA A 30 1.84 9.43 -25.47
CA ALA A 30 2.24 10.79 -25.24
C ALA A 30 0.97 11.56 -24.91
N ILE A 31 0.83 11.90 -23.63
CA ILE A 31 -0.22 12.78 -23.13
C ILE A 31 -0.15 14.06 -24.00
N PRO A 32 -1.20 14.45 -24.73
CA PRO A 32 -1.17 15.69 -25.48
C PRO A 32 -0.96 16.84 -24.49
N LYS A 33 0.08 17.64 -24.72
CA LYS A 33 0.35 18.87 -23.96
C LYS A 33 -0.87 19.78 -24.05
N GLY A 34 -1.72 19.77 -23.03
CA GLY A 34 -2.74 20.79 -22.81
C GLY A 34 -2.05 22.10 -22.41
N ASN A 35 -2.46 23.20 -23.03
CA ASN A 35 -1.98 24.55 -22.73
C ASN A 35 -2.19 24.87 -21.24
N ILE A 36 -1.08 25.07 -20.52
CA ILE A 36 -1.09 25.61 -19.16
C ILE A 36 -1.20 27.12 -19.27
N ILE A 37 -2.29 27.67 -18.74
CA ILE A 37 -2.42 29.11 -18.45
C ILE A 37 -1.65 29.36 -17.14
N GLU A 38 -0.60 30.17 -17.21
CA GLU A 38 0.16 30.64 -16.05
C GLU A 38 -0.71 31.52 -15.15
N PRO A 39 -0.75 31.30 -13.82
CA PRO A 39 -1.25 32.29 -12.89
C PRO A 39 -0.14 33.28 -12.55
N THR A 40 -0.42 34.55 -12.82
CA THR A 40 0.39 35.72 -12.48
C THR A 40 0.54 35.86 -10.97
N ALA A 41 1.79 35.97 -10.52
CA ALA A 41 2.16 36.26 -9.14
C ALA A 41 1.70 37.69 -8.75
N SER A 42 0.93 37.81 -7.67
CA SER A 42 0.61 39.10 -7.03
C SER A 42 1.40 39.20 -5.73
N THR A 43 2.41 40.06 -5.75
CA THR A 43 3.18 40.51 -4.59
C THR A 43 2.41 41.58 -3.83
N GLY A 44 2.11 41.33 -2.56
CA GLY A 44 1.56 42.32 -1.62
C GLY A 44 2.16 42.16 -0.21
N PRO A 45 2.43 43.25 0.53
CA PRO A 45 3.46 43.25 1.57
C PRO A 45 2.97 42.80 2.96
N LEU A 46 3.90 42.16 3.67
CA LEU A 46 3.86 41.83 5.10
C LEU A 46 3.64 43.09 5.95
N ARG A 47 2.57 43.09 6.76
CA ARG A 47 2.37 44.05 7.84
C ARG A 47 2.53 43.34 9.18
N GLN A 48 3.69 43.55 9.80
CA GLN A 48 3.92 43.28 11.20
C GLN A 48 2.96 44.12 12.06
N SER A 49 2.40 43.53 13.10
CA SER A 49 2.04 44.26 14.31
C SER A 49 2.24 43.41 15.55
N ARG A 50 2.84 44.09 16.52
CA ARG A 50 3.53 43.65 17.72
C ARG A 50 2.55 43.35 18.88
N THR A 51 3.01 42.45 19.76
CA THR A 51 2.89 42.48 21.23
C THR A 51 1.53 42.20 21.88
N VAL A 52 1.45 41.04 22.54
CA VAL A 52 0.98 40.95 23.94
C VAL A 52 1.95 40.04 24.69
N LEU A 53 2.50 40.57 25.78
CA LEU A 53 3.44 39.92 26.70
C LEU A 53 2.70 39.04 27.73
N ALA A 54 3.25 37.86 27.94
CA ALA A 54 3.42 37.11 29.19
C ALA A 54 2.30 37.11 30.24
N SER A 55 1.77 35.91 30.52
CA SER A 55 1.38 35.50 31.86
C SER A 55 1.96 34.11 32.14
N SER A 56 2.94 34.05 33.04
CA SER A 56 3.48 32.83 33.63
C SER A 56 2.71 32.54 34.92
N ALA A 57 2.02 31.41 34.97
CA ALA A 57 1.51 30.64 36.14
C ALA A 57 0.43 29.72 35.56
N LEU A 58 0.45 28.40 35.64
CA LEU A 58 0.83 27.51 36.73
C LEU A 58 1.37 26.21 36.12
N ILE A 59 2.35 25.60 36.79
CA ILE A 59 2.67 24.19 36.66
C ILE A 59 1.45 23.46 37.26
N GLY A 60 0.54 23.04 36.39
CA GLY A 60 -0.41 21.99 36.71
C GLY A 60 0.22 20.68 36.30
N ASP A 61 0.27 19.72 37.22
CA ASP A 61 0.44 18.31 36.87
C ASP A 61 -0.75 17.94 35.98
N ASP A 62 -0.57 18.03 34.65
CA ASP A 62 -1.52 17.49 33.70
C ASP A 62 -1.58 15.98 33.94
N PRO A 63 -2.75 15.40 34.27
CA PRO A 63 -2.88 13.97 34.31
C PRO A 63 -2.59 13.48 32.90
N ALA A 64 -1.59 12.60 32.76
CA ALA A 64 -1.28 11.93 31.51
C ALA A 64 -2.57 11.47 30.84
N SER A 65 -3.06 12.22 29.84
CA SER A 65 -4.20 11.79 29.05
C SER A 65 -3.68 10.60 28.28
N SER A 66 -4.18 9.44 28.68
CA SER A 66 -4.02 8.20 27.93
C SER A 66 -4.93 8.29 26.71
N ASP A 67 -4.67 9.27 25.85
CA ASP A 67 -5.28 9.36 24.52
C ASP A 67 -4.58 8.33 23.64
N ASP A 68 -4.92 7.08 23.87
CA ASP A 68 -4.66 5.99 22.95
C ASP A 68 -5.62 6.12 21.76
N ASP A 69 -5.50 7.22 21.01
CA ASP A 69 -6.27 7.52 19.78
C ASP A 69 -5.87 6.59 18.61
N THR A 70 -5.53 5.33 18.89
CA THR A 70 -5.26 4.35 17.85
C THR A 70 -6.58 4.01 17.15
N GLU A 71 -6.57 4.15 15.82
CA GLU A 71 -7.73 3.83 15.00
C GLU A 71 -7.52 2.48 14.31
N PHE A 72 -8.60 1.69 14.20
CA PHE A 72 -8.59 0.42 13.49
C PHE A 72 -8.88 0.65 12.00
N TYR A 73 -8.03 0.11 11.13
CA TYR A 73 -8.16 0.21 9.68
C TYR A 73 -8.30 -1.16 9.04
N TYR A 74 -9.17 -1.25 8.04
CA TYR A 74 -9.16 -2.33 7.06
C TYR A 74 -8.22 -1.98 5.91
N ILE A 75 -7.49 -2.97 5.42
CA ILE A 75 -6.54 -2.83 4.32
C ILE A 75 -7.05 -3.65 3.14
N PHE A 76 -7.38 -2.94 2.06
CA PHE A 76 -7.86 -3.52 0.82
C PHE A 76 -6.84 -3.40 -0.29
N LEU A 77 -6.88 -4.35 -1.23
CA LEU A 77 -6.31 -4.20 -2.57
C LEU A 77 -7.45 -4.00 -3.57
N GLN A 78 -7.32 -2.99 -4.41
CA GLN A 78 -8.15 -2.83 -5.61
C GLN A 78 -7.38 -3.28 -6.84
N LYS A 79 -8.09 -3.95 -7.75
CA LYS A 79 -7.53 -4.45 -9.01
C LYS A 79 -8.41 -4.01 -10.17
N PHE A 80 -7.78 -3.45 -11.19
CA PHE A 80 -8.43 -2.93 -12.38
C PHE A 80 -7.78 -3.52 -13.63
N PRO A 81 -8.53 -4.10 -14.57
CA PRO A 81 -7.97 -4.38 -15.88
C PRO A 81 -7.66 -3.07 -16.60
N LEU A 82 -6.64 -3.10 -17.46
CA LEU A 82 -6.25 -1.95 -18.26
C LEU A 82 -6.91 -1.96 -19.63
N GLU A 83 -7.28 -0.77 -20.10
CA GLU A 83 -7.74 -0.56 -21.47
C GLU A 83 -6.74 -1.13 -22.50
N HIS A 84 -7.26 -1.66 -23.60
CA HIS A 84 -6.48 -2.22 -24.71
C HIS A 84 -5.60 -3.43 -24.38
N THR A 85 -5.78 -4.07 -23.22
CA THR A 85 -4.98 -5.25 -22.82
C THR A 85 -5.76 -6.56 -22.87
N PHE A 86 -6.97 -6.56 -23.45
CA PHE A 86 -7.90 -7.71 -23.39
C PHE A 86 -8.12 -8.23 -21.94
N ARG A 87 -7.99 -7.33 -20.94
CA ARG A 87 -8.04 -7.66 -19.50
C ARG A 87 -7.01 -8.71 -19.07
N SER A 88 -5.84 -8.70 -19.70
CA SER A 88 -4.71 -9.57 -19.33
C SER A 88 -3.65 -8.85 -18.50
N ILE A 89 -3.67 -7.51 -18.49
CA ILE A 89 -2.79 -6.67 -17.68
C ILE A 89 -3.65 -5.85 -16.72
N PHE A 90 -3.18 -5.74 -15.49
CA PHE A 90 -3.91 -5.14 -14.40
C PHE A 90 -3.08 -4.06 -13.70
N HIS A 91 -3.80 -3.08 -13.16
CA HIS A 91 -3.30 -2.09 -12.23
C HIS A 91 -3.86 -2.37 -10.85
N THR A 92 -3.01 -2.27 -9.83
CA THR A 92 -3.41 -2.46 -8.44
C THR A 92 -3.14 -1.24 -7.58
N GLU A 93 -3.93 -1.10 -6.53
CA GLU A 93 -3.86 -0.02 -5.55
C GLU A 93 -4.17 -0.57 -4.16
N VAL A 94 -3.67 0.10 -3.12
CA VAL A 94 -4.04 -0.19 -1.74
C VAL A 94 -5.04 0.86 -1.27
N VAL A 95 -6.09 0.42 -0.59
CA VAL A 95 -7.05 1.32 0.05
C VAL A 95 -7.10 1.01 1.54
N LEU A 96 -6.85 2.02 2.36
CA LEU A 96 -7.02 1.95 3.81
C LEU A 96 -8.36 2.58 4.18
N CYS A 97 -9.18 1.91 4.97
CA CYS A 97 -10.43 2.48 5.45
C CYS A 97 -10.48 2.38 6.97
N PRO A 98 -10.59 3.51 7.70
CA PRO A 98 -10.95 3.47 9.10
C PRO A 98 -12.24 2.66 9.27
N ARG A 99 -12.30 1.81 10.29
CA ARG A 99 -13.53 1.06 10.61
C ARG A 99 -14.72 2.00 10.78
N ALA A 100 -14.48 3.16 11.40
CA ALA A 100 -15.48 4.19 11.65
C ALA A 100 -16.05 4.84 10.38
N THR A 101 -15.41 4.67 9.22
CA THR A 101 -15.96 5.14 7.93
C THR A 101 -17.24 4.40 7.53
N PHE A 102 -17.42 3.16 8.01
CA PHE A 102 -18.57 2.34 7.67
C PHE A 102 -19.63 2.45 8.77
N SER A 103 -20.79 2.98 8.38
CA SER A 103 -21.98 3.08 9.26
C SER A 103 -22.89 1.86 9.15
N ASP A 104 -22.58 0.93 8.24
CA ASP A 104 -23.35 -0.28 7.97
C ASP A 104 -22.78 -1.43 8.81
N ASP A 105 -23.47 -1.77 9.90
CA ASP A 105 -23.06 -2.82 10.84
C ASP A 105 -22.96 -4.20 10.17
N ASP A 106 -23.80 -4.49 9.17
CA ASP A 106 -23.78 -5.77 8.45
C ASP A 106 -22.51 -5.86 7.57
N PHE A 107 -22.14 -4.75 6.93
CA PHE A 107 -20.89 -4.69 6.16
C PHE A 107 -19.67 -4.86 7.07
N VAL A 108 -19.64 -4.15 8.19
CA VAL A 108 -18.57 -4.23 9.18
C VAL A 108 -18.43 -5.65 9.74
N SER A 109 -19.56 -6.28 10.11
CA SER A 109 -19.58 -7.67 10.59
C SER A 109 -19.08 -8.64 9.52
N THR A 110 -19.44 -8.41 8.26
CA THR A 110 -18.94 -9.20 7.12
C THR A 110 -17.42 -9.10 6.99
N LEU A 111 -16.86 -7.88 7.06
CA LEU A 111 -15.41 -7.67 7.01
C LEU A 111 -14.69 -8.35 8.18
N ASP A 112 -15.25 -8.28 9.39
CA ASP A 112 -14.67 -8.92 10.57
C ASP A 112 -14.66 -10.45 10.45
N GLY A 113 -15.75 -11.04 9.94
CA GLY A 113 -15.82 -12.46 9.62
C GLY A 113 -14.79 -12.87 8.56
N MET A 114 -14.58 -12.04 7.54
CA MET A 114 -13.55 -12.23 6.52
C MET A 114 -12.13 -12.16 7.14
N LEU A 115 -11.83 -11.17 7.97
CA LEU A 115 -10.53 -11.02 8.65
C LEU A 115 -10.14 -12.26 9.46
N ALA A 116 -11.10 -12.91 10.11
CA ALA A 116 -10.85 -14.12 10.90
C ALA A 116 -10.31 -15.30 10.07
N THR A 117 -10.51 -15.29 8.74
CA THR A 117 -10.02 -16.31 7.80
C THR A 117 -8.63 -16.01 7.24
N LEU A 118 -8.15 -14.78 7.42
CA LEU A 118 -6.89 -14.35 6.82
C LEU A 118 -5.69 -14.81 7.65
N THR A 119 -4.56 -14.99 6.96
CA THR A 119 -3.26 -15.06 7.61
C THR A 119 -3.07 -13.75 8.37
N PRO A 120 -2.82 -13.79 9.70
CA PRO A 120 -2.64 -12.58 10.47
C PRO A 120 -1.55 -11.73 9.86
N SER A 121 -1.74 -10.40 9.90
CA SER A 121 -0.61 -9.52 9.73
C SER A 121 0.44 -9.87 10.78
N ARG A 122 1.72 -9.66 10.48
CA ARG A 122 2.76 -9.69 11.53
C ARG A 122 2.50 -8.66 12.65
N PHE A 123 1.57 -7.71 12.44
CA PHE A 123 1.12 -6.71 13.41
C PHE A 123 -0.16 -7.09 14.17
N SER A 124 -0.70 -8.30 13.98
CA SER A 124 -1.86 -8.73 14.77
C SER A 124 -1.44 -8.93 16.23
N ILE A 125 -1.51 -7.87 17.02
CA ILE A 125 -1.56 -7.93 18.48
C ILE A 125 -2.95 -8.50 18.81
N ILE A 126 -3.07 -9.82 18.76
CA ILE A 126 -4.18 -10.48 19.45
C ILE A 126 -3.83 -10.29 20.93
N ASN A 127 -4.55 -9.39 21.58
CA ASN A 127 -4.41 -9.06 23.00
C ASN A 127 -4.17 -10.33 23.82
N GLY A 128 -2.96 -10.43 24.40
CA GLY A 128 -2.67 -10.95 25.74
C GLY A 128 -3.06 -12.38 26.13
N ASP A 129 -3.82 -13.12 25.34
CA ASP A 129 -4.12 -14.51 25.64
C ASP A 129 -3.08 -15.39 24.96
N GLU A 130 -2.30 -16.06 25.80
CA GLU A 130 -1.28 -17.04 25.45
C GLU A 130 -1.65 -17.83 24.20
N ALA A 131 -0.65 -18.00 23.33
CA ALA A 131 -0.60 -18.93 22.21
C ALA A 131 -0.89 -20.38 22.65
N GLY A 132 -2.15 -20.63 22.96
CA GLY A 132 -2.70 -21.83 23.57
C GLY A 132 -4.10 -22.08 23.04
N SER A 133 -4.30 -21.93 21.73
CA SER A 133 -5.43 -22.58 21.08
C SER A 133 -5.01 -23.19 19.77
N SER A 134 -4.80 -24.50 19.87
CA SER A 134 -4.87 -25.48 18.80
C SER A 134 -6.16 -25.29 17.98
N MET A 135 -6.15 -24.38 17.02
CA MET A 135 -7.03 -24.45 15.86
C MET A 135 -6.32 -25.26 14.77
N ALA A 136 -6.70 -26.52 14.66
CA ALA A 136 -6.44 -27.33 13.47
C ALA A 136 -7.44 -26.95 12.35
N PRO A 137 -7.32 -27.58 11.18
CA PRO A 137 -7.04 -26.95 9.90
C PRO A 137 -8.24 -26.17 9.32
N GLY A 138 -8.14 -24.85 9.30
CA GLY A 138 -8.66 -24.01 8.22
C GLY A 138 -7.47 -23.40 7.52
N GLU A 139 -7.35 -23.57 6.21
CA GLU A 139 -6.28 -22.95 5.43
C GLU A 139 -6.47 -21.43 5.48
N LYS A 140 -5.57 -20.75 6.20
CA LYS A 140 -5.57 -19.28 6.21
C LYS A 140 -5.12 -18.80 4.84
N VAL A 141 -5.90 -17.90 4.27
CA VAL A 141 -5.59 -17.32 2.95
C VAL A 141 -4.90 -15.97 3.11
N PRO A 142 -4.05 -15.55 2.17
CA PRO A 142 -3.36 -14.25 2.25
C PRO A 142 -4.30 -13.05 2.06
N PHE A 143 -5.45 -13.27 1.43
CA PHE A 143 -6.49 -12.28 1.18
C PHE A 143 -7.80 -12.99 0.81
N VAL A 144 -8.91 -12.26 0.86
CA VAL A 144 -10.24 -12.74 0.43
C VAL A 144 -10.91 -11.69 -0.45
N GLU A 145 -11.62 -12.12 -1.49
CA GLU A 145 -12.40 -11.22 -2.34
C GLU A 145 -13.62 -10.68 -1.58
N VAL A 146 -13.81 -9.37 -1.63
CA VAL A 146 -15.01 -8.71 -1.13
C VAL A 146 -15.98 -8.61 -2.29
N SER A 147 -17.17 -9.19 -2.13
CA SER A 147 -18.14 -9.26 -3.22
C SER A 147 -18.63 -7.87 -3.65
N LYS A 148 -18.83 -7.70 -4.97
CA LYS A 148 -19.20 -6.41 -5.57
C LYS A 148 -20.55 -5.87 -5.11
N ASP A 149 -21.53 -6.72 -4.91
CA ASP A 149 -22.84 -6.35 -4.36
C ASP A 149 -22.72 -5.73 -2.95
N ILE A 150 -21.67 -6.06 -2.21
CA ILE A 150 -21.42 -5.55 -0.87
C ILE A 150 -20.62 -4.25 -0.92
N TRP A 151 -19.42 -4.24 -1.52
CA TRP A 151 -18.58 -3.03 -1.46
C TRP A 151 -19.11 -1.87 -2.30
N SER A 152 -19.94 -2.14 -3.33
CA SER A 152 -20.46 -1.07 -4.20
C SER A 152 -21.51 -0.19 -3.52
N THR A 153 -22.07 -0.62 -2.38
CA THR A 153 -22.99 0.19 -1.57
C THR A 153 -22.27 1.17 -0.64
N GLN A 154 -20.95 1.05 -0.48
CA GLN A 154 -20.16 1.80 0.48
C GLN A 154 -19.69 3.16 -0.09
N SER A 155 -20.60 4.14 -0.09
CA SER A 155 -20.37 5.48 -0.66
C SER A 155 -19.74 6.49 0.30
N SER A 156 -19.61 6.16 1.59
CA SER A 156 -19.05 7.07 2.59
C SER A 156 -17.61 7.43 2.24
N PRO A 157 -17.26 8.72 2.11
CA PRO A 157 -15.88 9.14 1.97
C PRO A 157 -15.15 8.97 3.30
N GLY A 158 -13.89 8.57 3.26
CA GLY A 158 -13.06 8.43 4.46
C GLY A 158 -11.95 7.41 4.33
N CYS A 159 -11.94 6.62 3.24
CA CYS A 159 -10.82 5.78 2.92
C CYS A 159 -9.67 6.59 2.29
N ILE A 160 -8.49 5.99 2.30
CA ILE A 160 -7.26 6.51 1.70
C ILE A 160 -6.83 5.61 0.56
N GLN A 161 -6.76 6.16 -0.64
CA GLN A 161 -6.29 5.48 -1.84
C GLN A 161 -4.80 5.76 -2.03
N LEU A 162 -3.99 4.69 -1.98
CA LEU A 162 -2.57 4.70 -2.29
C LEU A 162 -2.33 3.89 -3.56
N GLY A 163 -1.90 4.57 -4.62
CA GLY A 163 -1.53 3.94 -5.88
C GLY A 163 -0.33 4.64 -6.48
N TYR A 164 0.22 4.05 -7.54
CA TYR A 164 1.41 4.57 -8.21
C TYR A 164 1.25 4.43 -9.72
N GLY A 165 1.62 5.48 -10.45
CA GLY A 165 1.53 5.53 -11.90
C GLY A 165 2.66 6.31 -12.53
N GLY A 166 2.94 6.07 -13.81
CA GLY A 166 3.94 6.85 -14.54
C GLY A 166 3.51 8.31 -14.71
N SER A 167 4.45 9.25 -14.56
CA SER A 167 4.22 10.66 -14.88
C SER A 167 5.53 11.38 -15.18
N SER A 168 5.47 12.65 -15.59
CA SER A 168 6.68 13.41 -15.96
C SER A 168 7.45 13.99 -14.78
N CYS A 169 7.01 13.77 -13.54
CA CYS A 169 7.66 14.38 -12.38
C CYS A 169 8.85 13.54 -11.89
N THR A 170 9.93 14.25 -11.55
CA THR A 170 11.21 13.67 -11.11
C THR A 170 11.37 13.70 -9.60
N THR A 171 10.59 14.53 -8.92
CA THR A 171 10.58 14.57 -7.45
C THR A 171 10.07 13.23 -6.93
N PRO A 172 10.78 12.58 -6.02
CA PRO A 172 10.29 11.32 -5.46
C PRO A 172 8.90 11.46 -4.82
N CYS A 173 8.12 10.39 -4.92
CA CYS A 173 6.72 10.26 -4.53
C CYS A 173 5.71 11.22 -5.15
N CYS A 174 6.12 12.04 -6.11
CA CYS A 174 5.20 12.90 -6.84
C CYS A 174 4.10 12.13 -7.60
N SER A 175 4.30 10.83 -7.84
CA SER A 175 3.35 9.95 -8.53
C SER A 175 2.60 8.99 -7.62
N VAL A 176 2.70 9.21 -6.31
CA VAL A 176 1.84 8.58 -5.30
C VAL A 176 0.83 9.63 -4.87
N PRO A 177 -0.40 9.62 -5.39
CA PRO A 177 -1.36 10.67 -5.08
C PRO A 177 -1.76 10.64 -3.60
N HIS A 178 -1.58 11.77 -2.92
CA HIS A 178 -1.98 11.96 -1.53
C HIS A 178 -2.65 13.33 -1.35
N LYS A 179 -3.66 13.59 -2.20
CA LYS A 179 -4.45 14.82 -2.21
C LYS A 179 -5.78 14.59 -1.52
N SER A 180 -6.56 15.65 -1.28
CA SER A 180 -7.89 15.58 -0.64
C SER A 180 -8.81 14.51 -1.22
N LYS A 181 -8.79 14.30 -2.56
CA LYS A 181 -9.60 13.26 -3.21
C LYS A 181 -9.14 11.83 -2.89
N ASN A 182 -7.85 11.64 -2.59
CA ASN A 182 -7.27 10.35 -2.28
C ASN A 182 -7.42 10.01 -0.80
N VAL A 183 -7.39 11.00 0.10
CA VAL A 183 -7.59 10.81 1.55
C VAL A 183 -9.08 10.87 1.98
N ALA A 184 -9.97 11.19 1.05
CA ALA A 184 -11.43 11.12 1.23
C ALA A 184 -12.07 10.19 0.19
N TYR A 185 -11.37 9.10 -0.14
CA TYR A 185 -11.79 8.13 -1.13
C TYR A 185 -13.01 7.35 -0.61
N ALA A 186 -14.02 7.14 -1.45
CA ALA A 186 -15.16 6.28 -1.16
C ALA A 186 -14.88 4.87 -1.66
N LEU A 187 -15.11 3.85 -0.83
CA LEU A 187 -14.76 2.46 -1.19
C LEU A 187 -15.48 1.98 -2.46
N ASN A 188 -16.67 2.48 -2.75
CA ASN A 188 -17.41 2.17 -3.98
C ASN A 188 -16.95 2.93 -5.24
N SER A 189 -16.02 3.89 -5.11
CA SER A 189 -15.52 4.65 -6.25
C SER A 189 -14.94 3.74 -7.32
N LEU A 190 -15.23 4.04 -8.59
CA LEU A 190 -14.66 3.33 -9.73
C LEU A 190 -13.37 3.99 -10.25
N GLU A 191 -12.94 5.08 -9.62
CA GLU A 191 -11.74 5.80 -10.02
C GLU A 191 -10.48 5.09 -9.53
N ALA A 192 -9.46 5.08 -10.40
CA ALA A 192 -8.09 4.70 -10.09
C ALA A 192 -7.16 5.92 -10.19
N VAL A 193 -5.94 5.78 -9.69
CA VAL A 193 -4.83 6.72 -9.81
C VAL A 193 -4.42 6.95 -11.26
N ILE A 194 -4.54 5.92 -12.12
CA ILE A 194 -4.20 6.01 -13.53
C ILE A 194 -5.46 6.07 -14.42
N PRO A 195 -5.45 6.85 -15.51
CA PRO A 195 -6.65 7.13 -16.29
C PRO A 195 -7.10 5.98 -17.20
N ASN A 196 -6.24 5.01 -17.51
CA ASN A 196 -6.54 3.87 -18.39
C ASN A 196 -6.96 2.60 -17.64
N ALA A 197 -7.27 2.72 -16.34
CA ALA A 197 -7.84 1.65 -15.55
C ALA A 197 -9.36 1.56 -15.79
N MET A 198 -9.86 0.35 -16.04
CA MET A 198 -11.27 0.11 -16.35
C MET A 198 -12.08 -0.07 -15.06
N GLY A 199 -12.51 1.04 -14.47
CA GLY A 199 -13.20 1.11 -13.18
C GLY A 199 -14.44 0.20 -13.07
N GLU A 200 -15.20 0.02 -14.14
CA GLU A 200 -16.40 -0.81 -14.16
C GLU A 200 -16.14 -2.30 -13.88
N TYR A 201 -14.89 -2.75 -14.07
CA TYR A 201 -14.41 -4.10 -13.78
C TYR A 201 -13.53 -4.15 -12.53
N LYS A 202 -13.61 -3.14 -11.65
CA LYS A 202 -12.91 -3.17 -10.37
C LYS A 202 -13.25 -4.43 -9.57
N GLU A 203 -12.21 -5.10 -9.10
CA GLU A 203 -12.25 -6.17 -8.09
C GLU A 203 -11.67 -5.61 -6.77
N LEU A 204 -12.19 -6.08 -5.63
CA LEU A 204 -11.76 -5.63 -4.30
C LEU A 204 -11.43 -6.83 -3.42
N PHE A 205 -10.31 -6.76 -2.71
CA PHE A 205 -9.83 -7.85 -1.86
C PHE A 205 -9.43 -7.30 -0.49
N LEU A 206 -9.85 -7.98 0.58
CA LEU A 206 -9.42 -7.68 1.95
C LEU A 206 -8.15 -8.46 2.26
N TYR A 207 -7.10 -7.75 2.67
CA TYR A 207 -5.78 -8.32 2.96
C TYR A 207 -5.49 -8.43 4.46
N GLY A 208 -6.14 -7.60 5.27
CA GLY A 208 -5.94 -7.59 6.71
C GLY A 208 -6.43 -6.31 7.34
N SER A 209 -5.94 -6.08 8.55
CA SER A 209 -6.20 -4.88 9.32
C SER A 209 -4.94 -4.40 10.03
N THR A 210 -4.98 -3.16 10.47
CA THR A 210 -3.95 -2.57 11.33
C THR A 210 -4.57 -1.63 12.35
N GLN A 211 -3.89 -1.39 13.45
CA GLN A 211 -4.21 -0.36 14.42
C GLN A 211 -3.05 0.63 14.46
N MET A 212 -3.32 1.91 14.18
CA MET A 212 -2.31 2.95 14.22
C MET A 212 -2.95 4.33 14.30
N LYS A 213 -2.20 5.28 14.84
CA LYS A 213 -2.57 6.70 14.79
C LYS A 213 -2.27 7.24 13.39
N HIS A 214 -3.25 7.88 12.77
CA HIS A 214 -3.11 8.53 11.47
C HIS A 214 -2.53 7.61 10.40
N ALA A 215 -3.18 6.46 10.17
CA ALA A 215 -2.69 5.45 9.23
C ALA A 215 -2.43 6.00 7.83
N GLU A 216 -3.22 6.99 7.42
CA GLU A 216 -3.08 7.71 6.16
C GLU A 216 -1.69 8.32 6.00
N ASP A 217 -1.29 9.12 6.99
CA ASP A 217 -0.05 9.87 6.97
C ASP A 217 1.12 8.92 7.24
N ALA A 218 0.95 7.97 8.16
CA ALA A 218 1.97 6.98 8.47
C ALA A 218 2.31 6.09 7.26
N ALA A 219 1.31 5.57 6.54
CA ALA A 219 1.53 4.72 5.36
C ALA A 219 2.10 5.49 4.18
N PHE A 220 1.56 6.68 3.89
CA PHE A 220 2.13 7.54 2.86
C PHE A 220 3.57 7.91 3.20
N ARG A 221 3.88 8.29 4.43
CA ARG A 221 5.25 8.64 4.85
C ARG A 221 6.21 7.47 4.83
N ALA A 222 5.76 6.28 5.25
CA ALA A 222 6.58 5.08 5.23
C ALA A 222 6.98 4.72 3.80
N ILE A 223 6.03 4.73 2.85
CA ILE A 223 6.33 4.40 1.45
C ILE A 223 7.08 5.53 0.72
N CYS A 224 6.86 6.79 1.13
CA CYS A 224 7.43 8.00 0.54
C CYS A 224 8.53 8.66 1.37
N HIS A 225 9.25 7.86 2.15
CA HIS A 225 10.26 8.34 3.06
C HIS A 225 11.28 9.29 2.38
N GLY A 226 11.68 10.37 3.08
CA GLY A 226 12.74 11.29 2.65
C GLY A 226 12.34 12.54 1.85
N HIS A 227 11.05 12.72 1.50
CA HIS A 227 10.65 13.77 0.53
C HIS A 227 9.67 14.84 1.03
N TYR A 228 9.07 14.66 2.21
CA TYR A 228 8.08 15.60 2.76
C TYR A 228 8.39 16.06 4.20
N GLY A 229 9.66 16.06 4.62
CA GLY A 229 10.02 16.37 6.01
C GLY A 229 9.47 15.35 7.02
N ALA A 230 9.14 14.15 6.53
CA ALA A 230 8.48 13.13 7.33
C ALA A 230 9.37 12.55 8.43
N ILE A 231 10.69 12.71 8.30
CA ILE A 231 11.71 12.45 9.32
C ILE A 231 12.84 13.47 9.08
N GLU A 232 12.96 14.50 9.93
CA GLU A 232 14.10 15.44 9.88
C GLU A 232 15.37 14.87 10.55
N GLU A 233 15.27 13.77 11.30
CA GLU A 233 16.43 13.12 11.93
C GLU A 233 16.54 11.64 11.55
N GLY A 234 17.54 11.32 10.74
CA GLY A 234 17.85 9.96 10.30
C GLY A 234 17.25 9.66 8.93
N ARG A 235 18.12 9.59 7.92
CA ARG A 235 17.76 9.08 6.59
C ARG A 235 17.37 7.62 6.72
N LEU A 236 16.09 7.28 6.92
CA LEU A 236 15.68 5.93 6.56
C LEU A 236 15.94 5.76 5.04
N PRO A 237 16.59 4.66 4.63
CA PRO A 237 16.86 4.38 3.23
C PRO A 237 15.53 4.30 2.46
N PRO A 238 15.55 4.59 1.15
CA PRO A 238 14.41 4.35 0.29
C PRO A 238 13.90 2.93 0.49
N CYS A 239 12.58 2.78 0.63
CA CYS A 239 11.98 1.49 0.88
C CYS A 239 12.31 0.48 -0.23
N VAL A 240 11.94 0.83 -1.44
CA VAL A 240 12.18 -0.01 -2.62
C VAL A 240 12.46 0.87 -3.82
N SER A 241 11.79 2.02 -3.91
CA SER A 241 11.92 2.99 -4.99
C SER A 241 11.72 4.41 -4.47
N ASN A 242 11.99 5.39 -5.33
CA ASN A 242 11.66 6.79 -5.10
C ASN A 242 10.18 7.08 -5.41
N TRP A 243 9.50 6.22 -6.17
CA TRP A 243 8.13 6.43 -6.64
C TRP A 243 7.92 7.78 -7.34
N ALA A 244 8.97 8.30 -7.97
CA ALA A 244 8.89 9.41 -8.89
C ALA A 244 8.13 8.97 -10.15
N GLY A 245 7.51 9.89 -10.87
CA GLY A 245 6.83 9.52 -12.12
C GLY A 245 7.78 8.97 -13.18
N THR A 246 8.99 9.53 -13.20
CA THR A 246 10.05 9.15 -14.14
C THR A 246 10.76 7.85 -13.80
N ASP A 247 10.56 7.28 -12.61
CA ASP A 247 11.13 5.97 -12.25
C ASP A 247 10.21 4.80 -12.62
N TYR A 248 9.03 5.08 -13.19
CA TYR A 248 8.08 4.06 -13.59
C TYR A 248 8.66 3.15 -14.67
N ASN A 249 8.67 1.86 -14.39
CA ASN A 249 9.04 0.82 -15.32
C ASN A 249 7.96 -0.26 -15.36
N PRO A 250 7.32 -0.52 -16.51
CA PRO A 250 6.21 -1.48 -16.62
C PRO A 250 6.53 -2.90 -16.13
N LEU A 251 7.80 -3.30 -16.11
CA LEU A 251 8.20 -4.66 -15.71
C LEU A 251 8.74 -4.72 -14.29
N THR A 252 9.39 -3.65 -13.80
CA THR A 252 10.16 -3.73 -12.55
C THR A 252 9.68 -2.82 -11.43
N ASN A 253 9.31 -1.58 -11.76
CA ASN A 253 8.93 -0.56 -10.80
C ASN A 253 7.62 0.08 -11.28
N ASN A 254 6.53 -0.65 -11.08
CA ASN A 254 5.19 -0.28 -11.54
C ASN A 254 4.21 -0.27 -10.36
N CYS A 255 2.93 -0.09 -10.67
CA CYS A 255 1.84 -0.14 -9.69
C CYS A 255 1.78 -1.45 -8.89
N ASN A 256 2.04 -2.60 -9.52
CA ASN A 256 1.98 -3.89 -8.84
C ASN A 256 3.15 -4.06 -7.86
N THR A 257 4.36 -3.62 -8.22
CA THR A 257 5.51 -3.56 -7.31
C THR A 257 5.23 -2.60 -6.15
N PHE A 258 4.61 -1.45 -6.43
CA PHE A 258 4.21 -0.48 -5.40
C PHE A 258 3.22 -1.08 -4.40
N THR A 259 2.12 -1.68 -4.88
CA THR A 259 1.14 -2.36 -4.04
C THR A 259 1.77 -3.46 -3.20
N SER A 260 2.64 -4.28 -3.80
CA SER A 260 3.36 -5.33 -3.08
C SER A 260 4.27 -4.77 -1.98
N THR A 261 4.93 -3.64 -2.24
CA THR A 261 5.78 -2.95 -1.26
C THR A 261 4.96 -2.41 -0.10
N LEU A 262 3.82 -1.78 -0.36
CA LEU A 262 2.91 -1.33 0.69
C LEU A 262 2.42 -2.51 1.54
N LEU A 263 1.85 -3.53 0.92
CA LEU A 263 1.31 -4.68 1.65
C LEU A 263 2.38 -5.36 2.49
N LYS A 264 3.54 -5.69 1.90
CA LYS A 264 4.57 -6.47 2.58
C LYS A 264 5.46 -5.64 3.49
N CYS A 265 6.05 -4.56 2.97
CA CYS A 265 7.10 -3.84 3.68
C CYS A 265 6.54 -2.80 4.64
N VAL A 266 5.39 -2.21 4.32
CA VAL A 266 4.74 -1.22 5.19
C VAL A 266 3.79 -1.93 6.16
N PHE A 267 2.90 -2.79 5.67
CA PHE A 267 1.86 -3.43 6.48
C PHE A 267 2.14 -4.87 6.93
N GLY A 268 3.26 -5.48 6.51
CA GLY A 268 3.59 -6.84 6.94
C GLY A 268 2.57 -7.91 6.55
N LEU A 269 1.84 -7.64 5.46
CA LEU A 269 0.85 -8.51 4.85
C LEU A 269 1.49 -9.31 3.71
N SER A 270 0.72 -10.21 3.11
CA SER A 270 1.18 -10.94 1.93
C SER A 270 1.37 -10.00 0.72
N ASP A 271 2.46 -10.19 -0.03
CA ASP A 271 2.66 -9.61 -1.36
C ASP A 271 1.99 -10.43 -2.49
N ALA A 272 1.35 -11.56 -2.16
CA ALA A 272 0.58 -12.34 -3.13
C ALA A 272 -0.58 -11.50 -3.66
N LYS A 273 -0.83 -11.54 -4.99
CA LYS A 273 -1.89 -10.77 -5.64
C LYS A 273 -2.82 -11.66 -6.45
N PRO A 274 -4.14 -11.36 -6.51
CA PRO A 274 -5.13 -12.23 -7.14
C PRO A 274 -5.02 -12.20 -8.67
N SER A 275 -4.53 -13.29 -9.24
CA SER A 275 -4.64 -13.60 -10.68
C SER A 275 -4.11 -12.47 -11.57
N LEU A 276 -2.91 -11.95 -11.26
CA LEU A 276 -2.25 -10.92 -12.07
C LEU A 276 -1.51 -11.48 -13.29
N TRP A 277 -1.40 -12.81 -13.38
CA TRP A 277 -0.70 -13.52 -14.46
C TRP A 277 0.70 -12.96 -14.71
N VAL A 278 0.94 -12.44 -15.91
CA VAL A 278 2.22 -11.85 -16.33
C VAL A 278 2.46 -10.45 -15.75
N SER A 279 1.52 -9.89 -15.00
CA SER A 279 1.66 -8.55 -14.40
C SER A 279 2.37 -8.58 -13.03
N ASP A 280 2.63 -9.78 -12.47
CA ASP A 280 3.27 -9.97 -11.17
C ASP A 280 4.63 -10.67 -11.31
N LEU A 281 5.59 -9.98 -11.92
CA LEU A 281 6.88 -10.56 -12.27
C LEU A 281 7.96 -10.36 -11.20
N ILE A 282 7.70 -9.53 -10.18
CA ILE A 282 8.70 -9.15 -9.18
C ILE A 282 8.21 -9.41 -7.77
N ASN A 283 8.94 -10.29 -7.09
CA ASN A 283 8.83 -10.44 -5.64
C ASN A 283 9.54 -9.26 -4.96
N VAL A 284 8.81 -8.51 -4.15
CA VAL A 284 9.38 -7.41 -3.38
C VAL A 284 10.22 -7.96 -2.23
N LYS A 285 11.42 -7.40 -2.06
CA LYS A 285 12.26 -7.61 -0.89
C LYS A 285 12.28 -6.32 -0.08
N CYS A 286 11.89 -6.42 1.19
CA CYS A 286 11.93 -5.29 2.10
C CYS A 286 13.38 -5.03 2.52
N PRO A 287 13.83 -3.77 2.53
CA PRO A 287 15.16 -3.40 2.96
C PRO A 287 15.28 -3.67 4.47
N ILE A 288 16.42 -4.24 4.85
CA ILE A 288 16.77 -4.59 6.22
C ILE A 288 18.13 -3.98 6.54
N GLU A 289 18.26 -3.33 7.69
CA GLU A 289 19.54 -2.95 8.30
C GLU A 289 19.79 -3.76 9.56
N LYS A 290 21.05 -3.81 9.96
CA LYS A 290 21.39 -4.35 11.28
C LYS A 290 21.00 -3.34 12.35
N GLY A 291 20.30 -3.81 13.37
CA GLY A 291 20.00 -3.01 14.55
C GLY A 291 21.27 -2.60 15.30
N GLU A 292 21.10 -1.76 16.31
CA GLU A 292 22.22 -1.22 17.11
C GLU A 292 23.05 -2.33 17.79
N ASP A 293 22.43 -3.50 18.03
CA ASP A 293 23.07 -4.70 18.57
C ASP A 293 23.97 -5.43 17.54
N GLY A 294 23.91 -5.03 16.26
CA GLY A 294 24.60 -5.65 15.13
C GLY A 294 24.09 -7.06 14.77
N GLN A 295 23.03 -7.54 15.43
CA GLN A 295 22.54 -8.91 15.31
C GLN A 295 21.13 -8.96 14.74
N SER A 296 20.23 -8.09 15.23
CA SER A 296 18.86 -7.97 14.76
C SER A 296 18.79 -7.35 13.36
N ASP A 297 17.83 -7.80 12.54
CA ASP A 297 17.49 -7.14 11.28
C ASP A 297 16.27 -6.24 11.52
N ILE A 298 16.38 -4.95 11.16
CA ILE A 298 15.31 -3.96 11.25
C ILE A 298 14.82 -3.65 9.83
N GLU A 299 13.52 -3.82 9.59
CA GLU A 299 12.90 -3.45 8.31
C GLU A 299 12.64 -1.93 8.23
N HIS A 300 13.18 -1.24 7.22
CA HIS A 300 13.10 0.24 7.16
C HIS A 300 11.73 0.82 6.85
N CYS A 301 10.93 0.05 6.14
CA CYS A 301 9.64 0.49 5.62
C CYS A 301 8.51 0.33 6.59
N MET A 302 8.81 -0.28 7.71
CA MET A 302 7.82 -0.72 8.63
C MET A 302 7.29 0.49 9.40
N ILE A 303 5.97 0.69 9.38
CA ILE A 303 5.37 1.63 10.32
C ILE A 303 5.51 1.01 11.70
N PRO A 304 6.18 1.68 12.67
CA PRO A 304 6.20 1.20 14.03
C PRO A 304 4.77 1.12 14.58
N GLY A 305 4.44 0.06 15.33
CA GLY A 305 3.11 -0.07 15.96
C GLY A 305 2.74 1.11 16.87
N ASN A 306 3.73 1.84 17.36
CA ASN A 306 3.56 3.01 18.23
C ASN A 306 3.79 4.35 17.49
N TYR A 307 3.68 4.40 16.16
CA TYR A 307 3.89 5.65 15.43
C TYR A 307 2.84 6.70 15.85
N VAL A 308 3.28 7.72 16.57
CA VAL A 308 2.48 8.92 16.92
C VAL A 308 2.86 10.01 15.93
N ALA A 309 1.94 10.38 15.04
CA ALA A 309 2.15 11.53 14.17
C ALA A 309 2.30 12.80 15.04
N GLY A 310 3.50 13.40 15.05
CA GLY A 310 3.78 14.62 15.81
C GLY A 310 4.73 14.49 17.00
N MET A 311 5.30 13.30 17.29
CA MET A 311 6.38 13.21 18.27
C MET A 311 7.67 13.85 17.72
N THR A 312 8.13 14.91 18.37
CA THR A 312 9.49 15.43 18.20
C THR A 312 10.52 14.40 18.68
N PRO A 313 11.68 14.22 18.02
CA PRO A 313 12.61 13.14 18.34
C PRO A 313 13.18 13.29 19.76
N GLY A 314 12.95 12.29 20.61
CA GLY A 314 13.52 12.26 21.97
C GLY A 314 12.91 11.25 22.94
N GLU A 315 11.72 10.69 22.66
CA GLU A 315 10.94 9.99 23.70
C GLU A 315 10.56 8.52 23.42
N VAL A 316 11.18 7.88 22.43
CA VAL A 316 11.01 6.42 22.23
C VAL A 316 12.29 5.69 22.63
N SER A 317 12.47 5.51 23.94
CA SER A 317 13.36 4.46 24.46
C SER A 317 12.55 3.17 24.50
N VAL A 318 12.74 2.29 23.51
CA VAL A 318 12.27 0.90 23.61
C VAL A 318 13.09 0.22 24.69
N LYS A 319 12.55 0.16 25.92
CA LYS A 319 13.05 -0.79 26.92
C LYS A 319 12.60 -2.17 26.49
N LEU A 320 13.55 -2.97 26.00
CA LEU A 320 13.41 -4.42 25.94
C LEU A 320 13.65 -4.93 27.38
N GLU A 321 12.59 -5.44 28.02
CA GLU A 321 12.70 -6.29 29.22
C GLU A 321 12.92 -7.76 28.81
#